data_AF-A0A2V5J426-F1
#
_entry.id   AF-A0A2V5J426-F1
#
_cell.length_a   1.000
_cell.length_b   1.000
_cell.length_c   1.000
_cell.angle_alpha   90.00
_cell.angle_beta   90.00
_cell.angle_gamma   90.00
#
_symmetry.space_group_name_H-M   'P 1'
#
loop_
_entity.id
_entity.type
_entity.pdbx_description
1 polymer ?
#
loop_
_entity_poly.entity_id
_entity_poly.type
_entity_poly.pdbx_seq_one_letter_code
_entity_poly.pdbx_strand_id
1 'polypeptide(L)'
;LPLEKNSDDFVFDNQMLAQIIWLGHPIGEITCPAKYMPEASSINFQRSVRYGLGCLKVGIEFVIARWRGQGSIFPRLTHAA
;
A
#
# COMPACT_ATOMS: atom_id res chain seq x y z
N LEU A 1 2.35 -6.63 -10.00
CA LEU A 1 2.16 -5.25 -9.49
C LEU A 1 3.40 -4.44 -9.86
N PRO A 2 3.31 -3.13 -10.17
CA PRO A 2 4.48 -2.27 -10.41
C PRO A 2 5.08 -1.78 -9.09
N LEU A 3 5.78 -2.67 -8.38
CA LEU A 3 6.28 -2.46 -7.02
C LEU A 3 7.52 -1.57 -6.94
N GLU A 4 8.23 -1.40 -8.05
CA GLU A 4 9.50 -0.69 -8.19
C GLU A 4 9.33 0.82 -7.95
N LYS A 5 8.10 1.31 -7.98
CA LYS A 5 7.74 2.70 -7.67
C LYS A 5 7.30 2.91 -6.23
N ASN A 6 7.14 1.83 -5.45
CA ASN A 6 6.75 1.91 -4.06
C ASN A 6 7.97 2.30 -3.20
N SER A 7 7.71 2.77 -2.00
CA SER A 7 8.74 3.14 -1.03
C SER A 7 9.42 1.90 -0.45
N ASP A 8 10.72 1.96 -0.17
CA ASP A 8 11.43 0.91 0.59
C ASP A 8 11.26 1.04 2.12
N ASP A 9 10.31 1.87 2.60
CA ASP A 9 10.04 2.10 4.03
C ASP A 9 8.71 1.44 4.43
N PHE A 10 8.33 1.54 5.70
CA PHE A 10 7.17 0.85 6.28
C PHE A 10 5.84 1.01 5.53
N VAL A 11 5.65 2.05 4.70
CA VAL A 11 4.40 2.28 3.94
C VAL A 11 4.24 1.39 2.70
N PHE A 12 5.28 0.60 2.36
CA PHE A 12 5.29 -0.27 1.18
C PHE A 12 4.09 -1.21 1.12
N ASP A 13 3.74 -1.84 2.24
CA ASP A 13 2.64 -2.79 2.36
C ASP A 13 1.29 -2.16 1.95
N ASN A 14 1.04 -0.95 2.43
CA ASN A 14 -0.16 -0.19 2.13
C ASN A 14 -0.19 0.27 0.66
N GLN A 15 0.95 0.64 0.08
CA GLN A 15 1.05 0.96 -1.35
C GLN A 15 0.78 -0.28 -2.23
N MET A 16 1.35 -1.42 -1.86
CA MET A 16 1.14 -2.69 -2.53
C MET A 16 -0.34 -3.11 -2.50
N LEU A 17 -0.99 -3.06 -1.32
CA LEU A 17 -2.42 -3.34 -1.18
C LEU A 17 -3.28 -2.41 -2.04
N ALA A 18 -2.99 -1.10 -2.02
CA ALA A 18 -3.69 -0.13 -2.85
C ALA A 18 -3.55 -0.45 -4.36
N GLN A 19 -2.38 -0.90 -4.81
CA GLN A 19 -2.16 -1.32 -6.20
C GLN A 19 -2.92 -2.60 -6.57
N ILE A 20 -3.03 -3.57 -5.66
CA ILE A 20 -3.82 -4.79 -5.87
C ILE A 20 -5.29 -4.42 -6.08
N ILE A 21 -5.83 -3.55 -5.22
CA ILE A 21 -7.20 -3.03 -5.34
C ILE A 21 -7.36 -2.24 -6.65
N TRP A 22 -6.40 -1.38 -6.98
CA TRP A 22 -6.42 -0.56 -8.20
C TRP A 22 -6.55 -1.40 -9.47
N LEU A 23 -5.80 -2.51 -9.54
CA LEU A 23 -5.79 -3.41 -10.69
C LEU A 23 -6.95 -4.42 -10.69
N GLY A 24 -7.83 -4.38 -9.69
CA GLY A 24 -8.99 -5.28 -9.60
C GLY A 24 -8.62 -6.73 -9.32
N HIS A 25 -7.46 -6.98 -8.72
CA HIS A 25 -7.04 -8.34 -8.36
C HIS A 25 -7.77 -8.82 -7.09
N PRO A 26 -8.11 -10.11 -6.98
CA PRO A 26 -8.70 -10.68 -5.77
C PRO A 26 -7.71 -10.67 -4.61
N ILE A 27 -8.21 -10.47 -3.39
CA ILE A 27 -7.44 -10.53 -2.14
C ILE A 27 -8.01 -11.66 -1.29
N GLY A 28 -7.13 -12.54 -0.81
CA GLY A 28 -7.45 -13.55 0.19
C GLY A 28 -6.62 -13.32 1.44
N GLU A 29 -7.21 -13.54 2.61
CA GLU A 29 -6.52 -13.51 3.90
C GLU A 29 -6.39 -14.94 4.44
N ILE A 30 -5.21 -15.27 4.95
CA ILE A 30 -4.95 -16.54 5.62
C ILE A 30 -4.52 -16.24 7.04
N THR A 31 -5.27 -16.76 8.02
CA THR A 31 -4.93 -16.57 9.43
C THR A 31 -3.63 -17.31 9.77
N CYS A 32 -2.66 -16.58 10.31
CA CYS A 32 -1.42 -17.12 10.83
C CYS A 32 -1.21 -16.59 12.27
N PRO A 33 -0.87 -17.43 13.26
CA PRO A 33 -0.58 -16.96 14.61
C PRO A 33 0.67 -16.06 14.60
N ALA A 34 0.46 -14.75 14.73
CA ALA A 34 1.56 -13.80 14.86
C ALA A 34 2.23 -13.95 16.24
N LYS A 35 3.54 -14.21 16.25
CA LYS A 35 4.36 -14.20 17.47
C LYS A 35 5.31 -13.02 17.39
N TYR A 36 5.16 -12.09 18.33
CA TYR A 36 6.15 -11.04 18.54
C TYR A 36 7.35 -11.64 19.25
N MET A 37 8.47 -11.70 18.56
CA MET A 37 9.74 -12.14 19.12
C MET A 37 10.59 -10.91 19.48
N PRO A 38 11.48 -10.98 20.47
CA PRO A 38 12.40 -9.87 20.79
C PRO A 38 13.23 -9.40 19.59
N GLU A 39 13.50 -10.30 18.64
CA GLU A 39 14.24 -10.03 17.40
C GLU A 39 13.35 -9.41 16.31
N ALA A 40 12.04 -9.31 16.52
CA ALA A 40 11.13 -8.72 15.55
C ALA A 40 11.33 -7.21 15.44
N SER A 41 11.31 -6.72 14.20
CA SER A 41 11.38 -5.29 13.91
C SER A 41 10.29 -4.53 14.66
N SER A 42 10.70 -3.55 15.47
CA SER A 42 9.79 -2.64 16.17
C SER A 42 9.95 -1.22 15.62
N ILE A 43 8.82 -0.58 15.33
CA ILE A 43 8.77 0.81 14.86
C ILE A 43 8.63 1.74 16.08
N ASN A 44 9.47 2.78 16.16
CA ASN A 44 9.37 3.76 17.25
C ASN A 44 8.20 4.73 17.02
N PHE A 45 7.76 5.43 18.07
CA PHE A 45 6.57 6.30 18.02
C PHE A 45 6.61 7.33 16.88
N GLN A 46 7.73 8.05 16.72
CA GLN A 46 7.86 9.08 15.69
C GLN A 46 7.70 8.49 14.28
N ARG A 47 8.33 7.32 14.04
CA ARG A 47 8.18 6.60 12.77
C ARG A 47 6.78 6.04 12.59
N SER A 48 6.12 5.59 13.66
CA SER A 48 4.72 5.14 13.62
C SER A 48 3.77 6.26 13.20
N VAL A 49 3.97 7.48 13.71
CA VAL A 49 3.17 8.65 13.29
C VAL A 49 3.38 8.94 11.81
N ARG A 50 4.64 8.92 11.33
CA ARG A 50 4.95 9.09 9.90
C ARG A 50 4.31 8.00 9.05
N TYR A 51 4.39 6.74 9.48
CA TYR A 51 3.77 5.61 8.81
C TYR A 51 2.25 5.79 8.71
N GLY A 52 1.57 6.10 9.81
CA GLY A 52 0.12 6.32 9.83
C GLY A 52 -0.32 7.44 8.88
N LEU A 53 0.38 8.59 8.88
CA LEU A 53 0.14 9.67 7.93
C LEU A 53 0.46 9.24 6.48
N GLY A 54 1.48 8.40 6.29
CA GLY A 54 1.81 7.78 5.00
C GLY A 54 0.66 6.93 4.46
N CYS A 55 0.03 6.11 5.30
CA CYS A 55 -1.13 5.31 4.91
C CYS A 55 -2.31 6.17 4.47
N LEU A 56 -2.60 7.26 5.21
CA LEU A 56 -3.63 8.23 4.82
C LEU A 56 -3.32 8.89 3.49
N LYS A 57 -2.06 9.29 3.27
CA LYS A 57 -1.60 9.86 1.99
C LYS A 57 -1.84 8.90 0.82
N VAL A 58 -1.50 7.62 0.96
CA VAL A 58 -1.75 6.61 -0.09
C VAL A 58 -3.23 6.50 -0.41
N GLY A 59 -4.11 6.52 0.60
CA GLY A 59 -5.56 6.53 0.40
C GLY A 59 -6.06 7.74 -0.40
N ILE A 60 -5.56 8.94 -0.07
CA ILE A 60 -5.88 10.16 -0.82
C ILE A 60 -5.36 10.06 -2.27
N GLU A 61 -4.12 9.61 -2.46
CA GLU A 61 -3.52 9.42 -3.79
C GLU A 61 -4.31 8.42 -4.63
N PHE A 62 -4.82 7.34 -4.02
CA PHE A 62 -5.68 6.36 -4.67
C PHE A 62 -6.98 7.00 -5.19
N VAL A 63 -7.68 7.77 -4.34
CA VAL A 63 -8.93 8.45 -4.73
C VAL A 63 -8.69 9.44 -5.87
N ILE A 64 -7.63 10.26 -5.75
CA ILE A 64 -7.24 11.22 -6.80
C ILE A 64 -6.89 10.48 -8.10
N ALA A 65 -6.13 9.38 -8.02
CA ALA A 65 -5.77 8.59 -9.18
C ALA A 65 -7.03 8.00 -9.84
N ARG A 66 -8.01 7.55 -9.06
CA ARG A 66 -9.28 6.98 -9.56
C ARG A 66 -10.05 8.00 -10.39
N TRP A 67 -10.09 9.25 -9.94
CA TRP A 67 -10.72 10.34 -10.68
C TRP A 67 -9.94 10.72 -11.96
N ARG A 68 -8.60 10.65 -11.92
CA ARG A 68 -7.72 10.98 -13.06
C ARG A 68 -7.51 9.82 -14.04
N GLY A 69 -7.94 8.61 -13.69
CA GLY A 69 -7.67 7.37 -14.44
C GLY A 69 -6.23 6.85 -14.35
N GLN A 70 -5.34 7.53 -13.61
CA GLN A 70 -3.93 7.17 -13.39
C GLN A 70 -3.33 8.00 -12.24
N GLY A 71 -2.22 7.53 -11.69
CA GLY A 71 -1.44 8.20 -10.65
C GLY A 71 0.03 7.78 -10.66
N SER A 72 0.80 8.25 -9.67
CA SER A 72 2.26 7.99 -9.61
C SER A 72 2.58 6.48 -9.58
N ILE A 73 2.03 5.78 -8.58
CA ILE A 73 2.15 4.33 -8.40
C ILE A 73 0.97 3.57 -9.00
N PHE A 74 -0.03 4.27 -9.54
CA PHE A 74 -1.26 3.71 -10.10
C PHE A 74 -1.23 3.81 -11.63
N PRO A 75 -0.89 2.72 -12.34
CA PRO A 75 -0.81 2.76 -13.81
C PRO A 75 -2.18 3.09 -14.41
N ARG A 76 -2.17 3.66 -15.62
CA ARG A 76 -3.40 3.88 -16.37
C ARG A 76 -4.13 2.55 -16.53
N LEU A 77 -5.39 2.52 -16.11
CA LEU A 77 -6.25 1.38 -16.37
C LEU A 77 -6.59 1.40 -17.87
N THR A 78 -5.98 0.51 -18.63
CA THR A 78 -6.48 0.18 -19.96
C THR A 78 -7.84 -0.47 -19.77
N HIS A 79 -8.89 0.08 -20.36
CA HIS A 79 -10.21 -0.57 -20.39
C HIS A 79 -10.02 -2.04 -20.75
N ALA A 80 -10.29 -2.95 -19.81
CA ALA A 80 -10.66 -4.30 -20.18
C ALA A 80 -11.99 -4.17 -20.92
N ALA A 81 -12.02 -4.73 -22.13
CA ALA A 81 -13.21 -4.82 -22.97
C ALA A 81 -14.42 -5.39 -22.21
#